data_AF-A5LGL2-F1
#
_entry.id   AF-A5LGL2-F1
#
_cell.length_a   1.000
_cell.length_b   1.000
_cell.length_c   1.000
_cell.angle_alpha   90.00
_cell.angle_beta   90.00
_cell.angle_gamma   90.00
#
_symmetry.space_group_name_H-M   'P 1'
#
loop_
_entity.id
_entity.type
_entity.pdbx_description
1 polymer ?
#
loop_
_entity_poly.entity_id
_entity_poly.type
_entity_poly.pdbx_seq_one_letter_code
_entity_poly.pdbx_strand_id
1 'polypeptide(L)'
;FDYTGMLAVEGSYDRVEGLLKQSIAPVDILLMMAASEGDKTKIEEVMRAEARYDVKDADGKTALDRAESDEIRQMILGFSVQKA
;
A
#
# COMPACT_ATOMS: atom_id res chain seq x y z
N PHE A 1 -8.73 -4.69 20.42
CA PHE A 1 -8.22 -3.40 19.93
C PHE A 1 -9.37 -2.73 19.22
N ASP A 2 -9.93 -1.69 19.84
CA ASP A 2 -11.15 -1.04 19.38
C ASP A 2 -10.78 0.00 18.30
N TYR A 3 -11.02 -0.38 17.06
CA TYR A 3 -10.69 0.35 15.82
C TYR A 3 -11.38 1.73 15.78
N THR A 4 -12.47 1.87 16.51
CA THR A 4 -13.40 3.01 16.46
C THR A 4 -12.79 4.31 17.00
N GLY A 5 -11.81 4.23 17.91
CA GLY A 5 -11.23 5.39 18.58
C GLY A 5 -10.08 6.09 17.83
N MET A 6 -9.42 5.41 16.88
CA MET A 6 -8.27 5.97 16.16
C MET A 6 -8.65 6.61 14.82
N LEU A 7 -9.92 6.51 14.43
CA LEU A 7 -10.38 6.82 13.09
C LEU A 7 -11.06 8.20 12.95
N ALA A 8 -10.95 9.08 13.94
CA ALA A 8 -11.55 10.42 13.92
C ALA A 8 -10.70 11.49 13.19
N VAL A 9 -9.71 11.11 12.38
CA VAL A 9 -8.90 12.06 11.60
C VAL A 9 -9.33 11.97 10.13
N GLU A 10 -10.03 13.02 9.71
CA GLU A 10 -10.68 13.26 8.42
C GLU A 10 -9.97 12.68 7.18
N GLY A 11 -10.76 12.00 6.33
CA GLY A 11 -10.45 11.82 4.90
C GLY A 11 -9.89 10.46 4.47
N SER A 12 -9.52 9.56 5.39
CA SER A 12 -8.94 8.26 5.02
C SER A 12 -10.00 7.17 4.74
N TYR A 13 -11.21 7.30 5.29
CA TYR A 13 -12.26 6.27 5.17
C TYR A 13 -12.75 6.05 3.74
N ASP A 14 -13.06 7.10 2.99
CA ASP A 14 -13.65 6.97 1.65
C ASP A 14 -12.71 6.26 0.67
N ARG A 15 -11.39 6.46 0.84
CA ARG A 15 -10.40 5.74 0.03
C ARG A 15 -10.35 4.27 0.39
N VAL A 16 -10.23 3.91 1.67
CA VAL A 16 -10.12 2.49 2.06
C VAL A 16 -11.42 1.74 1.77
N GLU A 17 -12.58 2.36 2.01
CA GLU A 17 -13.89 1.75 1.79
C GLU A 17 -14.23 1.61 0.29
N GLY A 18 -13.84 2.59 -0.54
CA GLY A 18 -13.91 2.50 -2.01
C GLY A 18 -12.98 1.44 -2.58
N LEU A 19 -11.82 1.22 -1.97
CA LEU A 19 -10.84 0.23 -2.38
C LEU A 19 -11.19 -1.19 -1.90
N LEU A 20 -11.89 -1.35 -0.77
CA LEU A 20 -12.44 -2.64 -0.31
C LEU A 20 -13.59 -3.16 -1.20
N LYS A 21 -14.31 -2.25 -1.88
CA LYS A 21 -15.30 -2.63 -2.92
C LYS A 21 -14.64 -3.20 -4.17
N GLN A 22 -13.39 -2.86 -4.42
CA GLN A 22 -12.58 -3.47 -5.46
C GLN A 22 -12.01 -4.74 -4.86
N SER A 23 -11.93 -5.82 -5.61
CA SER A 23 -11.44 -7.13 -5.14
C SER A 23 -9.92 -7.13 -4.91
N ILE A 24 -9.39 -6.06 -4.31
CA ILE A 24 -7.99 -5.83 -3.97
C ILE A 24 -7.77 -6.38 -2.56
N ALA A 25 -6.68 -7.11 -2.36
CA ALA A 25 -6.37 -7.63 -1.04
C ALA A 25 -6.02 -6.47 -0.09
N PRO A 26 -6.45 -6.50 1.19
CA PRO A 26 -6.12 -5.43 2.14
C PRO A 26 -4.61 -5.17 2.26
N VAL A 27 -3.79 -6.21 2.09
CA VAL A 27 -2.32 -6.13 2.10
C VAL A 27 -1.76 -5.33 0.92
N ASP A 28 -2.37 -5.41 -0.26
CA ASP A 28 -1.98 -4.63 -1.44
C ASP A 28 -2.29 -3.14 -1.23
N ILE A 29 -3.40 -2.83 -0.56
CA ILE A 29 -3.78 -1.46 -0.18
C ILE A 29 -2.80 -0.89 0.85
N LEU A 30 -2.43 -1.69 1.86
CA LEU A 30 -1.41 -1.31 2.85
C LEU A 30 -0.08 -0.95 2.18
N LEU A 31 0.31 -1.70 1.13
CA LEU A 31 1.51 -1.40 0.37
C LEU A 31 1.41 -0.05 -0.35
N MET A 32 0.26 0.24 -0.98
CA MET A 32 0.05 1.54 -1.66
C MET A 32 0.11 2.72 -0.69
N MET A 33 -0.45 2.57 0.51
CA MET A 33 -0.39 3.61 1.54
C MET A 33 1.04 3.79 2.04
N ALA A 34 1.74 2.70 2.38
CA ALA A 34 3.13 2.77 2.83
C ALA A 34 4.06 3.35 1.75
N ALA A 35 3.84 3.02 0.47
CA ALA A 35 4.56 3.60 -0.66
C ALA A 35 4.33 5.11 -0.78
N SER A 36 3.09 5.56 -0.60
CA SER A 36 2.74 7.00 -0.64
C SER A 36 3.21 7.78 0.58
N GLU A 37 3.34 7.12 1.74
CA GLU A 37 3.87 7.70 2.98
C GLU A 37 5.41 7.71 3.01
N GLY A 38 6.07 6.97 2.11
CA GLY A 38 7.52 6.77 2.13
C GLY A 38 8.00 5.90 3.29
N ASP A 39 7.09 5.15 3.94
CA ASP A 39 7.39 4.36 5.13
C ASP A 39 8.09 3.05 4.76
N LYS A 40 9.42 3.12 4.71
CA LYS A 40 10.30 1.99 4.37
C LYS A 40 10.03 0.77 5.23
N THR A 41 9.94 0.92 6.56
CA THR A 41 9.72 -0.20 7.49
C THR A 41 8.42 -0.93 7.18
N LYS A 42 7.34 -0.17 6.97
CA LYS A 42 6.01 -0.71 6.69
C LYS A 42 5.95 -1.36 5.30
N ILE A 43 6.66 -0.83 4.31
CA ILE A 43 6.86 -1.48 3.01
C ILE A 43 7.53 -2.84 3.18
N GLU A 44 8.61 -2.95 3.98
CA GLU A 44 9.28 -4.23 4.19
C GLU A 44 8.36 -5.27 4.82
N GLU A 45 7.61 -4.90 5.85
CA GLU A 45 6.66 -5.79 6.54
C GLU A 45 5.56 -6.28 5.59
N VAL A 46 5.01 -5.36 4.79
CA VAL A 46 3.94 -5.65 3.85
C VAL A 46 4.43 -6.50 2.68
N MET A 47 5.64 -6.23 2.17
CA MET A 47 6.27 -7.07 1.13
C MET A 47 6.56 -8.50 1.63
N ARG A 48 6.92 -8.67 2.92
CA ARG A 48 7.04 -10.00 3.55
C ARG A 48 5.70 -10.72 3.67
N ALA A 49 4.60 -9.99 3.78
CA ALA A 49 3.24 -10.53 3.75
C ALA A 49 2.72 -10.85 2.33
N GLU A 50 3.62 -10.90 1.34
CA GLU A 50 3.33 -11.23 -0.07
C GLU A 50 2.39 -10.25 -0.76
N ALA A 51 2.48 -8.98 -0.38
CA ALA A 51 1.79 -7.90 -1.09
C ALA A 51 2.19 -7.85 -2.57
N ARG A 52 1.21 -7.55 -3.42
CA ARG A 52 1.40 -7.33 -4.84
C ARG A 52 1.47 -5.84 -5.14
N TYR A 53 2.60 -5.42 -5.69
CA TYR A 53 2.85 -4.03 -6.06
C TYR A 53 2.27 -3.63 -7.42
N ASP A 54 1.84 -4.60 -8.24
CA ASP A 54 1.31 -4.42 -9.59
C ASP A 54 -0.21 -4.28 -9.63
N VAL A 55 -0.88 -4.43 -8.49
CA VAL A 55 -2.33 -4.25 -8.37
C VAL A 55 -2.69 -2.79 -8.59
N LYS A 56 -3.75 -2.54 -9.36
CA LYS A 56 -4.27 -1.21 -9.63
C LYS A 56 -5.40 -0.89 -8.68
N ASP A 57 -5.38 0.33 -8.19
CA ASP A 57 -6.40 0.90 -7.34
C ASP A 57 -7.56 1.51 -8.16
N ALA A 58 -8.45 2.24 -7.49
CA ALA A 58 -9.60 2.90 -8.11
C ALA A 58 -9.24 3.93 -9.20
N ASP A 59 -8.08 4.56 -9.08
CA ASP A 59 -7.57 5.52 -10.06
C ASP A 59 -6.76 4.83 -11.18
N GLY A 60 -6.69 3.49 -11.17
CA GLY A 60 -5.88 2.71 -12.09
C GLY A 60 -4.37 2.77 -11.80
N LYS A 61 -3.98 3.24 -10.60
CA LYS A 61 -2.58 3.42 -10.18
C LYS A 61 -2.11 2.25 -9.32
N THR A 62 -0.85 1.89 -9.49
CA THR A 62 -0.18 0.85 -8.70
C THR A 62 0.52 1.42 -7.46
N ALA A 63 1.03 0.56 -6.58
CA ALA A 63 1.88 1.00 -5.47
C ALA A 63 3.12 1.77 -5.95
N LEU A 64 3.66 1.41 -7.13
CA LEU A 64 4.79 2.10 -7.75
C LEU A 64 4.44 3.49 -8.29
N ASP A 65 3.20 3.69 -8.72
CA ASP A 65 2.71 4.99 -9.21
C ASP A 65 2.35 5.94 -8.07
N ARG A 66 2.09 5.37 -6.89
CA ARG A 66 1.80 6.09 -5.65
C ARG A 66 3.03 6.31 -4.79
N ALA A 67 4.18 5.76 -5.16
CA ALA A 67 5.41 5.91 -4.40
C ALA A 67 5.78 7.39 -4.22
N GLU A 68 6.12 7.76 -2.98
CA GLU A 68 6.53 9.11 -2.61
C GLU A 68 7.77 9.56 -3.40
N SER A 69 8.69 8.64 -3.69
CA SER A 69 9.94 8.89 -4.39
C SER A 69 10.39 7.70 -5.23
N ASP A 70 11.32 7.96 -6.16
CA ASP A 70 11.97 6.91 -6.95
C ASP A 70 12.74 5.91 -6.05
N GLU A 71 13.26 6.35 -4.91
CA GLU A 71 13.93 5.45 -3.95
C GLU A 71 12.95 4.39 -3.44
N ILE A 72 11.75 4.79 -3.05
CA ILE A 72 10.69 3.89 -2.57
C ILE A 72 10.25 2.94 -3.69
N ARG A 73 10.10 3.46 -4.91
CA ARG A 73 9.81 2.64 -6.09
C ARG A 73 10.87 1.56 -6.31
N GLN A 74 12.14 1.92 -6.22
CA GLN A 74 13.27 0.98 -6.36
C GLN A 74 13.33 -0.02 -5.20
N MET A 75 13.00 0.39 -3.98
CA MET A 75 12.91 -0.52 -2.84
C MET A 75 11.87 -1.61 -3.07
N ILE A 76 10.64 -1.25 -3.46
CA ILE A 76 9.56 -2.20 -3.75
C ILE A 76 9.98 -3.16 -4.89
N LEU A 77 10.58 -2.62 -5.96
CA LEU A 77 11.11 -3.45 -7.06
C LEU A 77 12.26 -4.37 -6.60
N GLY A 78 13.13 -3.90 -5.71
CA GLY A 78 14.23 -4.69 -5.15
C GLY A 78 13.77 -5.92 -4.37
N PHE A 79 12.62 -5.82 -3.67
CA PHE A 79 12.01 -6.96 -2.99
C PHE A 79 11.50 -8.03 -3.96
N SER A 80 11.10 -7.65 -5.18
CA SER A 80 10.68 -8.63 -6.21
C SER A 80 11.85 -9.49 -6.72
N VAL A 81 13.06 -8.92 -6.73
CA VAL A 81 14.27 -9.59 -7.24
C VAL A 81 14.85 -10.59 -6.23
N GLN A 82 14.64 -10.37 -4.93
CA GLN A 82 15.11 -11.31 -3.88
C GLN A 82 14.29 -12.61 -3.80
N LYS A 83 13.16 -12.70 -4.52
CA LYS A 83 12.30 -13.89 -4.59
C LYS A 83 12.65 -14.87 -5.74
N ALA A 84 13.76 -14.65 -6.47
CA ALA A 84 14.23 -15.50 -7.57
C ALA A 84 15.22 -16.58 -7.11
#